data_AF-A0A7R9SVI5-F1
#
_entry.id   AF-A0A7R9SVI5-F1
#
_cell.length_a   1.000
_cell.length_b   1.000
_cell.length_c   1.000
_cell.angle_alpha   90.00
_cell.angle_beta   90.00
_cell.angle_gamma   90.00
#
_symmetry.space_group_name_H-M   'P 1'
#
loop_
_entity.id
_entity.type
_entity.pdbx_description
1 polymer ?
#
loop_
_entity_poly.entity_id
_entity_poly.type
_entity_poly.pdbx_seq_one_letter_code
_entity_poly.pdbx_strand_id
1 'polypeptide(L)'
;YDHAFMSIIPRGAGFLTAGLRGDVCVLEEPEHLNWFHNGSRWTEKFRHVVGVVHTNYLEYAKREEGGGAKEVFLRTVNSLMCSLHCHKVVKLSGAVQDLPRAQTMFVHGVSPRFLEVGDKKWSPKETPPATPCPTKLPKKSRRNKQPPPEKEQLSSASISGEIQEQSRFSKGAYFIGKVLWAKGYSELIDLVHEHGKRKQGGGGECSGSIQMDVYGGGEDLEAVKESSTEKGLKLHFMGPKDHGHDDIHDYKVFVNPSLSDVVATTTAEALAMGKWVVCAEHPSNAFFSSFHNCLTYNTKEGFVQALDKAMASEPHPLSAEERHRLTWEAATERFLDVAEVPEKSMGRGTLASNAVKNHLYGNFAGTEAVRTFVGIPNISENVTGDFTEWAHSFDSPMEQGVC
;
A
#
# COMPACT_ATOMS: atom_id res chain seq x y z
N TYR A 1 -10.91 10.31 8.61
CA TYR A 1 -9.95 9.56 9.45
C TYR A 1 -10.58 9.39 10.80
N ASP A 2 -11.08 8.19 11.07
CA ASP A 2 -11.70 7.87 12.35
C ASP A 2 -10.61 7.62 13.41
N HIS A 3 -10.69 8.33 14.53
CA HIS A 3 -9.79 8.21 15.68
C HIS A 3 -9.91 6.85 16.39
N ALA A 4 -10.87 5.99 16.02
CA ALA A 4 -11.08 4.67 16.59
C ALA A 4 -9.96 3.65 16.30
N PHE A 5 -9.14 3.86 15.26
CA PHE A 5 -8.13 2.89 14.80
C PHE A 5 -6.71 3.10 15.37
N MET A 6 -6.56 3.87 16.46
CA MET A 6 -5.24 4.05 17.11
C MET A 6 -4.82 2.88 18.03
N SER A 7 -5.49 1.73 17.93
CA SER A 7 -5.17 0.54 18.72
C SER A 7 -5.21 -0.70 17.84
N ILE A 8 -4.23 -1.59 18.05
CA ILE A 8 -4.17 -2.95 17.50
C ILE A 8 -5.32 -3.84 18.04
N ILE A 9 -6.08 -3.32 18.99
CA ILE A 9 -7.19 -3.96 19.68
C ILE A 9 -8.45 -3.16 19.31
N PRO A 10 -9.58 -3.81 18.97
CA PRO A 10 -10.78 -3.10 18.58
C PRO A 10 -11.32 -2.35 19.80
N ARG A 11 -11.32 -1.01 19.75
CA ARG A 11 -11.99 -0.18 20.76
C ARG A 11 -13.45 0.00 20.34
N GLY A 12 -14.30 -0.93 20.77
CA GLY A 12 -15.75 -0.89 20.54
C GLY A 12 -16.26 -1.96 19.57
N ALA A 13 -17.54 -2.28 19.68
CA ALA A 13 -18.24 -3.23 18.81
C ALA A 13 -18.45 -2.62 17.42
N GLY A 14 -17.39 -2.59 16.59
CA GLY A 14 -17.48 -2.23 15.19
C GLY A 14 -18.43 -3.18 14.46
N PHE A 15 -19.59 -2.67 14.07
CA PHE A 15 -20.59 -3.26 13.15
C PHE A 15 -21.03 -4.70 13.45
N LEU A 16 -21.68 -4.91 14.60
CA LEU A 16 -22.61 -6.04 14.75
C LEU A 16 -23.98 -5.66 14.16
N THR A 17 -24.12 -5.73 12.84
CA THR A 17 -25.47 -5.65 12.23
C THR A 17 -26.21 -6.95 12.51
N ALA A 18 -27.02 -6.94 13.58
CA ALA A 18 -28.06 -7.93 13.77
C ALA A 18 -28.97 -7.94 12.53
N GLY A 19 -29.17 -9.11 11.90
CA GLY A 19 -30.14 -9.27 10.79
C GLY A 19 -29.57 -9.61 9.41
N LEU A 20 -28.25 -9.73 9.23
CA LEU A 20 -27.70 -10.18 7.94
C LEU A 20 -28.16 -11.60 7.58
N ARG A 21 -28.79 -11.74 6.41
CA ARG A 21 -29.11 -13.02 5.76
C ARG A 21 -28.35 -13.09 4.43
N GLY A 22 -27.71 -14.22 4.15
CA GLY A 22 -27.02 -14.48 2.90
C GLY A 22 -26.44 -15.89 2.85
N ASP A 23 -26.09 -16.36 1.65
CA ASP A 23 -25.40 -17.64 1.47
C ASP A 23 -23.90 -17.54 1.78
N VAL A 24 -23.29 -16.39 1.46
CA VAL A 24 -21.86 -16.11 1.60
C VAL A 24 -21.62 -14.91 2.51
N CYS A 25 -20.59 -14.98 3.35
CA CYS A 25 -20.10 -13.88 4.17
C CYS A 25 -18.60 -13.70 3.94
N VAL A 26 -18.15 -12.46 3.78
CA VAL A 26 -16.74 -12.09 3.71
C VAL A 26 -16.40 -11.28 4.95
N LEU A 27 -15.37 -11.70 5.68
CA LEU A 27 -14.90 -11.06 6.91
C LEU A 27 -13.51 -10.49 6.65
N GLU A 28 -13.34 -9.17 6.81
CA GLU A 28 -12.00 -8.59 6.88
C GLU A 28 -11.46 -8.76 8.30
N GLU A 29 -10.23 -9.25 8.38
CA GLU A 29 -9.48 -9.53 9.61
C GLU A 29 -10.27 -10.39 10.63
N PRO A 30 -10.75 -11.57 10.21
CA PRO A 30 -11.57 -12.44 11.06
C PRO A 30 -10.86 -12.87 12.35
N GLU A 31 -9.53 -12.89 12.38
CA GLU A 31 -8.72 -13.22 13.55
C GLU A 31 -8.88 -12.22 14.69
N HIS A 32 -9.21 -10.98 14.35
CA HIS A 32 -9.30 -9.86 15.27
C HIS A 32 -10.75 -9.41 15.47
N LEU A 33 -11.54 -9.33 14.38
CA LEU A 33 -12.96 -9.01 14.38
C LEU A 33 -13.77 -9.87 15.36
N ASN A 34 -13.39 -11.15 15.49
CA ASN A 34 -14.14 -12.12 16.27
C ASN A 34 -13.71 -12.24 17.74
N TRP A 35 -12.75 -11.46 18.24
CA TRP A 35 -12.32 -11.57 19.64
C TRP A 35 -13.44 -11.31 20.65
N PHE A 36 -14.36 -10.41 20.32
CA PHE A 36 -15.48 -10.03 21.19
C PHE A 36 -16.84 -10.46 20.64
N HIS A 37 -16.85 -11.34 19.64
CA HIS A 37 -18.09 -11.79 19.03
C HIS A 37 -18.79 -12.83 19.93
N ASN A 38 -19.82 -12.39 20.63
CA ASN A 38 -20.58 -13.25 21.56
C ASN A 38 -21.82 -13.92 20.91
N GLY A 39 -22.02 -13.74 19.60
CA GLY A 39 -23.13 -14.34 18.87
C GLY A 39 -22.82 -15.73 18.29
N SER A 40 -23.79 -16.36 17.62
CA SER A 40 -23.56 -17.61 16.88
C SER A 40 -22.43 -17.44 15.86
N ARG A 41 -21.71 -18.53 15.58
CA ARG A 41 -20.57 -18.50 14.66
C ARG A 41 -21.02 -18.07 13.27
N TRP A 42 -20.17 -17.34 12.56
CA TRP A 42 -20.46 -16.96 11.17
C TRP A 42 -20.65 -18.20 10.29
N THR A 43 -19.90 -19.27 10.56
CA THR A 43 -20.03 -20.58 9.90
C THR A 43 -21.32 -21.35 10.22
N GLU A 44 -22.07 -20.95 11.24
CA GLU A 44 -23.40 -21.49 11.53
C GLU A 44 -24.51 -20.67 10.86
N LYS A 45 -24.25 -19.38 10.61
CA LYS A 45 -25.21 -18.45 10.00
C LYS A 45 -25.17 -18.47 8.47
N PHE A 46 -23.97 -18.61 7.89
CA PHE A 46 -23.74 -18.55 6.46
C PHE A 46 -23.24 -19.89 5.93
N ARG A 47 -23.62 -20.25 4.70
CA ARG A 47 -23.20 -21.51 4.06
C ARG A 47 -21.73 -21.48 3.70
N HIS A 48 -21.20 -20.30 3.38
CA HIS A 48 -19.79 -20.07 3.09
C HIS A 48 -19.29 -18.80 3.77
N VAL A 49 -18.09 -18.85 4.33
CA VAL A 49 -17.48 -17.72 5.05
C VAL A 49 -16.02 -17.65 4.67
N VAL A 50 -15.63 -16.53 4.07
CA VAL A 50 -14.26 -16.28 3.62
C VAL A 50 -13.67 -15.16 4.48
N GLY A 51 -12.56 -15.46 5.15
CA GLY A 51 -11.81 -14.49 5.92
C GLY A 51 -10.66 -13.90 5.11
N VAL A 52 -10.52 -12.58 5.03
CA VAL A 52 -9.39 -11.90 4.36
C VAL A 52 -8.48 -11.30 5.42
N VAL A 53 -7.20 -11.64 5.39
CA VAL A 53 -6.20 -11.28 6.40
C VAL A 53 -5.16 -10.36 5.78
N HIS A 54 -5.03 -9.15 6.34
CA HIS A 54 -4.18 -8.10 5.78
C HIS A 54 -3.42 -7.24 6.80
N THR A 55 -3.45 -7.58 8.09
CA THR A 55 -2.61 -6.93 9.12
C THR A 55 -1.75 -7.94 9.86
N ASN A 56 -0.49 -7.57 10.13
CA ASN A 56 0.47 -8.41 10.84
C ASN A 56 0.48 -8.10 12.34
N TYR A 57 -0.58 -8.49 13.04
CA TYR A 57 -0.70 -8.25 14.48
C TYR A 57 0.43 -8.85 15.33
N LEU A 58 1.02 -9.96 14.87
CA LEU A 58 2.15 -10.56 15.57
C LEU A 58 3.39 -9.68 15.53
N GLU A 59 3.68 -9.07 14.39
CA GLU A 59 4.85 -8.20 14.24
C GLU A 59 4.75 -6.94 15.11
N TYR A 60 3.54 -6.41 15.29
CA TYR A 60 3.32 -5.34 16.26
C TYR A 60 3.48 -5.82 17.70
N ALA A 61 2.91 -6.96 18.06
CA ALA A 61 2.98 -7.49 19.42
C ALA A 61 4.40 -7.82 19.87
N LYS A 62 5.27 -8.30 18.97
CA LYS A 62 6.69 -8.53 19.25
C LYS A 62 7.43 -7.29 19.72
N ARG A 63 6.99 -6.10 19.30
CA ARG A 63 7.63 -4.82 19.60
C ARG A 63 7.20 -4.24 20.95
N GLU A 64 6.18 -4.82 21.58
CA GLU A 64 5.73 -4.41 22.92
C GLU A 64 6.52 -5.07 24.04
N GLU A 65 6.44 -4.51 25.25
CA GLU A 65 6.95 -5.14 26.46
C GLU A 65 6.26 -6.51 26.68
N GLY A 66 7.07 -7.54 26.93
CA GLY A 66 6.61 -8.93 27.00
C GLY A 66 6.25 -9.55 25.63
N GLY A 67 6.67 -8.94 24.52
CA GLY A 67 6.22 -9.25 23.16
C GLY A 67 6.34 -10.71 22.73
N GLY A 68 7.35 -11.45 23.19
CA GLY A 68 7.49 -12.88 22.86
C GLY A 68 6.34 -13.74 23.41
N ALA A 69 5.90 -13.48 24.65
CA ALA A 69 4.76 -14.19 25.24
C ALA A 69 3.44 -13.77 24.59
N LYS A 70 3.27 -12.47 24.32
CA LYS A 70 2.11 -11.92 23.61
C LYS A 70 1.99 -12.50 22.20
N GLU A 71 3.09 -12.63 21.46
CA GLU A 71 3.11 -13.20 20.11
C GLU A 71 2.61 -14.66 20.13
N VAL A 72 3.16 -15.50 21.00
CA VAL A 72 2.77 -16.92 21.11
C VAL A 72 1.28 -17.04 21.43
N PHE A 73 0.81 -16.20 22.34
CA PHE A 73 -0.59 -16.14 22.72
C PHE A 73 -1.49 -15.72 21.56
N LEU A 74 -1.21 -14.58 20.93
CA LEU A 74 -1.96 -14.03 19.80
C LEU A 74 -2.00 -14.99 18.62
N ARG A 75 -0.90 -15.69 18.34
CA ARG A 75 -0.84 -16.71 17.29
C ARG A 75 -1.89 -17.81 17.49
N THR A 76 -2.05 -18.23 18.73
CA THR A 76 -3.01 -19.27 19.12
C THR A 76 -4.44 -18.76 19.01
N VAL A 77 -4.73 -17.57 19.55
CA VAL A 77 -6.08 -16.97 19.52
C VAL A 77 -6.52 -16.67 18.09
N ASN A 78 -5.65 -16.06 17.29
CA ASN A 78 -5.95 -15.73 15.90
C ASN A 78 -6.26 -16.98 15.08
N SER A 79 -5.47 -18.05 15.27
CA SER A 79 -5.72 -19.34 14.64
C SER A 79 -7.06 -19.93 15.08
N LEU A 80 -7.41 -19.84 16.37
CA LEU A 80 -8.70 -20.31 16.89
C LEU A 80 -9.87 -19.54 16.27
N MET A 81 -9.78 -18.21 16.19
CA MET A 81 -10.82 -17.35 15.62
C MET A 81 -11.08 -17.71 14.16
N CYS A 82 -10.04 -17.76 13.34
CA CYS A 82 -10.15 -18.18 11.94
C CYS A 82 -10.70 -19.62 11.83
N SER A 83 -10.30 -20.53 12.74
CA SER A 83 -10.76 -21.91 12.72
C SER A 83 -12.26 -22.04 12.99
N LEU A 84 -12.79 -21.20 13.87
CA LEU A 84 -14.19 -21.21 14.28
C LEU A 84 -15.10 -20.46 13.30
N HIS A 85 -14.62 -19.34 12.78
CA HIS A 85 -15.45 -18.35 12.08
C HIS A 85 -15.31 -18.36 10.56
N CYS A 86 -14.33 -19.05 9.97
CA CYS A 86 -14.11 -19.05 8.52
C CYS A 86 -14.13 -20.46 7.92
N HIS A 87 -14.74 -20.64 6.76
CA HIS A 87 -14.60 -21.85 5.94
C HIS A 87 -13.30 -21.82 5.12
N LYS A 88 -12.92 -20.64 4.62
CA LYS A 88 -11.67 -20.37 3.90
C LYS A 88 -11.00 -19.12 4.47
N VAL A 89 -9.68 -19.09 4.50
CA VAL A 89 -8.92 -17.88 4.82
C VAL A 89 -8.06 -17.50 3.62
N VAL A 90 -8.00 -16.21 3.31
CA VAL A 90 -7.18 -15.62 2.25
C VAL A 90 -6.18 -14.69 2.92
N LYS A 91 -4.89 -14.97 2.77
CA LYS A 91 -3.80 -14.12 3.26
C LYS A 91 -3.34 -13.25 2.09
N LEU A 92 -3.30 -11.93 2.24
CA LEU A 92 -2.85 -11.07 1.14
C LEU A 92 -1.38 -11.29 0.75
N SER A 93 -0.57 -11.80 1.68
CA SER A 93 0.81 -12.19 1.43
C SER A 93 1.31 -13.26 2.40
N GLY A 94 2.54 -13.74 2.18
CA GLY A 94 3.22 -14.65 3.09
C GLY A 94 3.77 -13.98 4.36
N ALA A 95 3.60 -12.68 4.55
CA ALA A 95 4.13 -11.96 5.72
C ALA A 95 3.36 -12.24 7.02
N VAL A 96 2.11 -12.69 6.90
CA VAL A 96 1.27 -13.06 8.04
C VAL A 96 1.48 -14.53 8.42
N GLN A 97 1.22 -14.82 9.70
CA GLN A 97 1.25 -16.16 10.26
C GLN A 97 0.47 -17.20 9.44
N ASP A 98 0.78 -18.47 9.66
CA ASP A 98 -0.05 -19.55 9.15
C ASP A 98 -1.38 -19.63 9.89
N LEU A 99 -2.44 -19.81 9.11
CA LEU A 99 -3.82 -19.83 9.58
C LEU A 99 -4.53 -21.06 9.02
N PRO A 100 -5.52 -21.60 9.73
CA PRO A 100 -6.25 -22.78 9.29
C PRO A 100 -6.99 -22.51 7.98
N ARG A 101 -6.86 -23.43 7.02
CA ARG A 101 -7.51 -23.36 5.70
C ARG A 101 -7.16 -22.08 4.93
N ALA A 102 -5.95 -21.57 5.17
CA ALA A 102 -5.46 -20.37 4.53
C ALA A 102 -4.82 -20.64 3.17
N GLN A 103 -5.01 -19.72 2.24
CA GLN A 103 -4.26 -19.64 0.99
C GLN A 103 -3.75 -18.22 0.80
N THR A 104 -2.51 -18.08 0.37
CA THR A 104 -1.93 -16.76 0.06
C THR A 104 -2.35 -16.35 -1.34
N MET A 105 -3.06 -15.23 -1.46
CA MET A 105 -3.46 -14.63 -2.73
C MET A 105 -3.63 -13.12 -2.55
N PHE A 106 -3.01 -12.35 -3.45
CA PHE A 106 -3.13 -10.89 -3.43
C PHE A 106 -4.49 -10.48 -4.01
N VAL A 107 -5.50 -10.33 -3.15
CA VAL A 107 -6.88 -9.94 -3.56
C VAL A 107 -7.17 -8.46 -3.37
N HIS A 108 -6.13 -7.62 -3.42
CA HIS A 108 -6.25 -6.17 -3.39
C HIS A 108 -6.12 -5.60 -4.81
N GLY A 109 -6.82 -4.50 -5.10
CA GLY A 109 -6.69 -3.73 -6.33
C GLY A 109 -6.58 -2.24 -6.04
N VAL A 110 -6.17 -1.44 -7.02
CA VAL A 110 -6.02 0.01 -6.87
C VAL A 110 -7.22 0.76 -7.43
N SER A 111 -7.49 1.93 -6.86
CA SER A 111 -8.51 2.82 -7.42
C SER A 111 -8.16 3.20 -8.87
N PRO A 112 -9.15 3.22 -9.79
CA PRO A 112 -8.94 3.61 -11.19
C PRO A 112 -8.21 4.95 -11.37
N ARG A 113 -8.37 5.88 -10.42
CA ARG A 113 -7.69 7.19 -10.43
C ARG A 113 -6.17 7.08 -10.58
N PHE A 114 -5.54 6.05 -10.00
CA PHE A 114 -4.09 5.87 -10.10
C PHE A 114 -3.66 5.33 -11.46
N LEU A 115 -4.47 4.42 -12.04
CA LEU A 115 -4.25 3.91 -13.39
C LEU A 115 -4.42 5.03 -14.43
N GLU A 116 -5.40 5.90 -14.24
CA GLU A 116 -5.61 7.08 -15.10
C GLU A 116 -4.42 8.04 -15.07
N VAL A 117 -3.76 8.20 -13.92
CA VAL A 117 -2.51 8.98 -13.82
C VAL A 117 -1.41 8.33 -14.66
N GLY A 118 -1.25 7.01 -14.57
CA GLY A 118 -0.31 6.26 -15.41
C GLY A 118 -0.62 6.39 -16.90
N ASP A 119 -1.90 6.27 -17.28
CA ASP A 119 -2.37 6.42 -18.67
C ASP A 119 -2.09 7.83 -19.20
N LYS A 120 -2.36 8.88 -18.41
CA LYS A 120 -2.03 10.28 -18.75
C LYS A 120 -0.52 10.53 -18.85
N LYS A 121 0.29 9.84 -18.04
CA LYS A 121 1.77 9.94 -18.12
C LYS A 121 2.33 9.27 -19.37
N TRP A 122 1.64 8.26 -19.88
CA TRP A 122 2.06 7.51 -21.06
C TRP A 122 1.38 7.89 -22.38
N SER A 123 0.35 8.73 -22.34
CA SER A 123 -0.27 9.28 -23.54
C SER A 123 0.70 10.17 -24.35
N PRO A 124 0.54 10.24 -25.68
CA PRO A 124 1.29 11.19 -26.49
C PRO A 124 1.02 12.62 -25.99
N LYS A 125 2.07 13.41 -25.73
CA LYS A 125 1.90 14.84 -25.41
C LYS A 125 1.23 15.50 -26.62
N GLU A 126 0.04 16.07 -26.45
CA GLU A 126 -0.57 16.91 -27.48
C GLU A 126 0.38 18.07 -27.77
N THR A 127 0.93 18.11 -28.99
CA THR A 127 1.61 19.31 -29.48
C THR A 127 0.60 20.45 -29.49
N PRO A 128 0.88 21.60 -28.84
CA PRO A 128 -0.02 22.74 -28.91
C PRO A 128 -0.22 23.10 -30.39
N PRO A 129 -1.47 23.44 -30.80
CA PRO A 129 -1.74 23.78 -32.18
C PRO A 129 -0.81 24.91 -32.61
N ALA A 130 -0.05 24.67 -33.68
CA ALA A 130 0.85 25.66 -34.24
C ALA A 130 0.06 26.95 -34.48
N THR A 131 0.45 28.02 -33.78
CA THR A 131 -0.10 29.35 -34.00
C THR A 131 -0.02 29.65 -35.50
N PRO A 132 -1.12 29.96 -36.19
CA PRO A 132 -1.07 30.25 -37.62
C PRO A 132 -0.17 31.47 -37.82
N CYS A 133 0.99 31.24 -38.43
CA CYS A 133 1.92 32.30 -38.79
C CYS A 133 1.23 33.21 -39.83
N PRO A 134 1.25 34.55 -39.68
CA PRO A 134 0.52 35.44 -40.57
C PRO A 134 1.07 35.34 -42.00
N THR A 135 0.19 34.91 -42.91
CA THR A 135 0.45 34.81 -44.36
C THR A 135 0.98 36.12 -44.92
N LYS A 136 2.22 36.12 -45.39
CA LYS A 136 2.78 37.20 -46.22
C LYS A 136 2.12 37.17 -47.61
N LEU A 137 1.53 38.30 -48.00
CA LEU A 137 1.00 38.57 -49.34
C LEU A 137 2.08 38.38 -50.44
N PRO A 138 1.71 37.92 -51.65
CA PRO A 138 2.69 37.65 -52.70
C PRO A 138 3.19 38.95 -53.37
N LYS A 139 4.52 39.13 -53.41
CA LYS A 139 5.18 40.17 -54.21
C LYS A 139 5.29 39.70 -55.67
N LYS A 140 4.83 40.56 -56.59
CA LYS A 140 4.89 40.40 -58.04
C LYS A 140 6.34 40.36 -58.57
N SER A 141 6.53 39.54 -59.58
CA SER A 141 7.77 39.32 -60.34
C SER A 141 8.23 40.53 -61.16
N ARG A 142 9.56 40.72 -61.30
CA ARG A 142 10.17 41.25 -62.53
C ARG A 142 11.62 40.75 -62.72
N ARG A 143 11.79 39.99 -63.81
CA ARG A 143 12.99 39.69 -64.65
C ARG A 143 13.89 40.94 -64.86
N ASN A 144 15.21 40.96 -65.15
CA ASN A 144 16.26 39.97 -65.49
C ASN A 144 17.66 40.69 -65.59
N LYS A 145 18.77 39.92 -65.59
CA LYS A 145 20.14 40.11 -66.19
C LYS A 145 21.41 40.34 -65.30
N GLN A 146 22.20 39.23 -65.16
CA GLN A 146 23.68 38.98 -65.32
C GLN A 146 24.78 39.80 -64.57
N PRO A 147 26.06 39.30 -64.44
CA PRO A 147 26.62 37.99 -63.99
C PRO A 147 27.70 38.18 -62.85
N PRO A 148 28.50 37.17 -62.40
CA PRO A 148 28.95 37.01 -60.99
C PRO A 148 30.33 37.60 -60.64
N PRO A 149 30.72 37.59 -59.34
CA PRO A 149 31.91 36.80 -58.97
C PRO A 149 31.88 36.08 -57.61
N GLU A 150 32.69 35.00 -57.57
CA GLU A 150 33.51 34.42 -56.49
C GLU A 150 32.99 34.10 -55.07
N LYS A 151 33.04 32.78 -54.79
CA LYS A 151 33.61 32.10 -53.61
C LYS A 151 33.45 32.76 -52.24
N GLU A 152 32.52 32.22 -51.45
CA GLU A 152 32.71 32.07 -49.99
C GLU A 152 32.33 30.66 -49.55
N GLN A 153 33.25 30.05 -48.80
CA GLN A 153 33.09 28.77 -48.12
C GLN A 153 32.00 28.90 -47.05
N LEU A 154 30.97 28.06 -47.10
CA LEU A 154 30.06 27.87 -45.98
C LEU A 154 30.21 26.44 -45.47
N SER A 155 30.72 26.36 -44.25
CA SER A 155 30.94 25.14 -43.49
C SER A 155 29.65 24.33 -43.35
N SER A 156 29.78 23.03 -43.58
CA SER A 156 28.78 22.03 -43.22
C SER A 156 28.72 21.90 -41.70
N ALA A 157 27.94 22.77 -41.05
CA ALA A 157 27.47 22.50 -39.70
C ALA A 157 26.31 21.49 -39.81
N SER A 158 26.65 20.21 -39.69
CA SER A 158 25.71 19.13 -39.45
C SER A 158 24.93 19.44 -38.18
N ILE A 159 23.66 19.82 -38.33
CA ILE A 159 22.69 19.91 -37.24
C ILE A 159 22.33 18.47 -36.86
N SER A 160 23.18 17.83 -36.07
CA SER A 160 22.78 16.70 -35.24
C SER A 160 22.05 17.29 -34.03
N GLY A 161 20.79 17.68 -34.22
CA GLY A 161 19.91 18.00 -33.12
C GLY A 161 19.59 16.70 -32.40
N GLU A 162 20.34 16.38 -31.35
CA GLU A 162 19.90 15.42 -30.33
C GLU A 162 18.56 15.94 -29.81
N ILE A 163 17.48 15.25 -30.15
CA ILE A 163 16.19 15.43 -29.48
C ILE A 163 16.44 14.98 -28.04
N GLN A 164 16.73 15.92 -27.15
CA GLN A 164 16.70 15.64 -25.72
C GLN A 164 15.27 15.23 -25.39
N GLU A 165 15.06 13.92 -25.26
CA GLU A 165 13.79 13.35 -24.87
C GLU A 165 13.46 13.93 -23.47
N GLN A 166 12.45 14.78 -23.44
CA GLN A 166 12.09 15.51 -22.23
C GLN A 166 11.58 14.50 -21.19
N SER A 167 12.30 14.34 -20.07
CA SER A 167 11.97 13.45 -18.95
C SER A 167 10.47 13.47 -18.63
N ARG A 168 9.83 12.30 -18.49
CA ARG A 168 8.37 12.20 -18.25
C ARG A 168 7.98 12.59 -16.82
N PHE A 169 8.93 12.42 -15.91
CA PHE A 169 8.82 12.78 -14.51
C PHE A 169 9.74 13.97 -14.23
N SER A 170 9.22 14.97 -13.50
CA SER A 170 9.96 16.19 -13.15
C SER A 170 10.63 16.09 -11.78
N LYS A 171 10.22 15.12 -10.94
CA LYS A 171 10.75 14.90 -9.59
C LYS A 171 11.43 13.53 -9.47
N GLY A 172 12.37 13.42 -8.53
CA GLY A 172 13.18 12.24 -8.28
C GLY A 172 12.45 11.14 -7.49
N ALA A 173 13.05 10.73 -6.38
CA ALA A 173 12.52 9.71 -5.50
C ALA A 173 11.65 10.31 -4.37
N TYR A 174 10.68 9.52 -3.90
CA TYR A 174 9.87 9.84 -2.72
C TYR A 174 9.54 8.60 -1.90
N PHE A 175 9.21 8.85 -0.64
CA PHE A 175 8.62 7.87 0.28
C PHE A 175 7.30 8.45 0.84
N ILE A 176 6.29 7.61 1.01
CA ILE A 176 5.02 7.99 1.64
C ILE A 176 4.54 6.90 2.59
N GLY A 177 4.26 7.28 3.84
CA GLY A 177 3.79 6.36 4.87
C GLY A 177 3.43 7.06 6.19
N LYS A 178 2.73 6.36 7.08
CA LYS A 178 2.54 6.86 8.45
C LYS A 178 3.89 6.83 9.16
N VAL A 179 4.26 7.94 9.80
CA VAL A 179 5.60 8.14 10.38
C VAL A 179 5.69 7.41 11.72
N LEU A 180 6.02 6.13 11.64
CA LEU A 180 6.28 5.23 12.77
C LEU A 180 7.59 4.49 12.50
N TRP A 181 8.43 4.30 13.51
CA TRP A 181 9.62 3.45 13.37
C TRP A 181 9.28 2.05 12.88
N ALA A 182 8.11 1.55 13.25
CA ALA A 182 7.61 0.26 12.80
C ALA A 182 7.16 0.18 11.34
N LYS A 183 7.21 1.28 10.59
CA LYS A 183 6.75 1.39 9.20
C LYS A 183 7.88 1.73 8.22
N GLY A 184 9.06 1.15 8.43
CA GLY A 184 10.15 1.22 7.46
C GLY A 184 11.06 2.45 7.58
N TYR A 185 10.87 3.32 8.56
CA TYR A 185 11.67 4.55 8.69
C TYR A 185 13.10 4.29 9.17
N SER A 186 13.30 3.29 10.03
CA SER A 186 14.65 2.85 10.42
C SER A 186 15.40 2.32 9.19
N GLU A 187 14.74 1.50 8.39
CA GLU A 187 15.26 0.95 7.15
C GLU A 187 15.55 2.05 6.13
N LEU A 188 14.62 2.99 5.93
CA LEU A 188 14.76 4.14 5.02
C LEU A 188 16.04 4.94 5.33
N ILE A 189 16.20 5.35 6.59
CA ILE A 189 17.34 6.14 7.04
C ILE A 189 18.65 5.39 6.82
N ASP A 190 18.70 4.11 7.19
CA ASP A 190 19.90 3.30 7.05
C ASP A 190 20.29 3.05 5.59
N LEU A 191 19.30 2.86 4.71
CA LEU A 191 19.51 2.63 3.29
C LEU A 191 19.98 3.91 2.56
N VAL A 192 19.37 5.06 2.86
CA VAL A 192 19.76 6.35 2.29
C VAL A 192 21.14 6.78 2.80
N HIS A 193 21.46 6.52 4.06
CA HIS A 193 22.80 6.73 4.60
C HIS A 193 23.82 5.87 3.84
N GLU A 194 23.54 4.58 3.65
CA GLU A 194 24.47 3.70 2.93
C GLU A 194 24.66 4.11 1.46
N HIS A 195 23.60 4.62 0.81
CA HIS A 195 23.71 5.24 -0.53
C HIS A 195 24.68 6.43 -0.53
N GLY A 196 24.54 7.35 0.43
CA GLY A 196 25.41 8.52 0.55
C GLY A 196 26.89 8.16 0.77
N LYS A 197 27.16 7.22 1.69
CA LYS A 197 28.54 6.75 1.96
C LYS A 197 29.23 6.21 0.71
N ARG A 198 28.50 5.47 -0.12
CA ARG A 198 29.03 4.85 -1.34
C ARG A 198 29.28 5.86 -2.45
N LYS A 199 28.47 6.90 -2.56
CA LYS A 199 28.66 7.97 -3.56
C LYS A 199 29.84 8.88 -3.24
N GLN A 200 30.32 8.92 -2.00
CA GLN A 200 31.42 9.79 -1.58
C GLN A 200 32.80 9.14 -1.48
N GLY A 201 32.92 7.83 -1.74
CA GLY A 201 34.23 7.17 -1.68
C GLY A 201 34.78 6.94 -0.26
N GLY A 202 33.91 6.89 0.77
CA GLY A 202 34.24 6.24 2.05
C GLY A 202 34.72 7.09 3.23
N GLY A 203 34.60 8.43 3.22
CA GLY A 203 34.97 9.24 4.39
C GLY A 203 34.19 10.56 4.55
N GLY A 204 33.44 10.68 5.67
CA GLY A 204 32.90 11.93 6.23
C GLY A 204 31.70 12.59 5.51
N GLU A 205 30.65 12.92 6.29
CA GLU A 205 29.43 13.69 5.95
C GLU A 205 28.69 13.32 4.65
N CYS A 206 27.51 12.69 4.74
CA CYS A 206 26.70 12.10 3.63
C CYS A 206 26.09 13.07 2.58
N SER A 207 26.82 14.12 2.17
CA SER A 207 26.44 15.06 1.11
C SER A 207 26.16 14.42 -0.26
N GLY A 208 26.62 13.18 -0.50
CA GLY A 208 26.36 12.41 -1.72
C GLY A 208 25.07 11.57 -1.72
N SER A 209 24.30 11.56 -0.62
CA SER A 209 23.03 10.85 -0.54
C SER A 209 21.98 11.43 -1.50
N ILE A 210 21.07 10.58 -1.95
CA ILE A 210 19.91 11.00 -2.74
C ILE A 210 19.07 12.03 -1.98
N GLN A 211 18.59 13.05 -2.70
CA GLN A 211 17.53 13.92 -2.21
C GLN A 211 16.19 13.22 -2.37
N MET A 212 15.42 13.14 -1.30
CA MET A 212 14.15 12.43 -1.31
C MET A 212 13.11 13.14 -0.44
N ASP A 213 11.94 13.34 -1.01
CA ASP A 213 10.81 13.93 -0.30
C ASP A 213 10.04 12.82 0.44
N VAL A 214 9.69 13.09 1.69
CA VAL A 214 9.09 12.14 2.64
C VAL A 214 7.74 12.68 3.06
N TYR A 215 6.68 11.97 2.70
CA TYR A 215 5.30 12.30 3.02
C TYR A 215 4.78 11.43 4.16
N GLY A 216 4.04 12.03 5.09
CA GLY A 216 3.50 11.33 6.24
C GLY A 216 3.34 12.19 7.48
N GLY A 217 2.57 11.67 8.43
CA GLY A 217 2.52 12.14 9.80
C GLY A 217 2.49 10.96 10.76
N GLY A 218 2.83 11.18 12.01
CA GLY A 218 2.84 10.15 13.05
C GLY A 218 3.55 10.61 14.31
N GLU A 219 3.46 9.80 15.36
CA GLU A 219 4.01 10.11 16.68
C GLU A 219 5.54 10.20 16.68
N ASP A 220 6.20 9.46 15.79
CA ASP A 220 7.66 9.41 15.67
C ASP A 220 8.24 10.50 14.77
N LEU A 221 7.43 11.42 14.23
CA LEU A 221 7.87 12.37 13.20
C LEU A 221 9.10 13.20 13.61
N GLU A 222 9.09 13.75 14.83
CA GLU A 222 10.19 14.59 15.29
C GLU A 222 11.47 13.78 15.52
N ALA A 223 11.37 12.58 16.12
CA ALA A 223 12.50 11.68 16.30
C ALA A 223 13.12 11.21 14.97
N VAL A 224 12.29 10.94 13.97
CA VAL A 224 12.74 10.56 12.62
C VAL A 224 13.48 11.72 11.94
N LYS A 225 12.97 12.95 12.06
CA LYS A 225 13.64 14.15 11.52
C LYS A 225 14.99 14.39 12.19
N GLU A 226 15.06 14.24 13.51
CA GLU A 226 16.29 14.36 14.28
C GLU A 226 17.34 13.34 13.80
N SER A 227 16.97 12.05 13.73
CA SER A 227 17.87 10.99 13.26
C SER A 227 18.35 11.20 11.81
N SER A 228 17.48 11.71 10.94
CA SER A 228 17.86 12.08 9.56
C SER A 228 18.88 13.22 9.54
N THR A 229 18.71 14.22 10.42
CA THR A 229 19.59 15.38 10.53
C THR A 229 20.95 14.99 11.10
N GLU A 230 20.98 14.18 12.16
CA GLU A 230 22.21 13.64 12.76
C GLU A 230 23.07 12.87 11.76
N LYS A 231 22.43 12.12 10.84
CA LYS A 231 23.11 11.37 9.78
C LYS A 231 23.42 12.21 8.53
N GLY A 232 23.09 13.51 8.53
CA GLY A 232 23.32 14.42 7.41
C GLY A 232 22.60 14.03 6.12
N LEU A 233 21.42 13.41 6.23
CA LEU A 233 20.65 12.93 5.07
C LEU A 233 19.80 14.04 4.48
N LYS A 234 19.64 14.02 3.15
CA LYS A 234 18.80 14.99 2.42
C LYS A 234 17.35 14.52 2.28
N LEU A 235 16.71 14.20 3.41
CA LEU A 235 15.29 13.86 3.47
C LEU A 235 14.46 15.11 3.78
N HIS A 236 13.52 15.46 2.90
CA HIS A 236 12.63 16.61 3.12
C HIS A 236 11.25 16.13 3.59
N PHE A 237 10.87 16.50 4.81
CA PHE A 237 9.60 16.06 5.40
C PHE A 237 8.47 17.02 5.02
N MET A 238 7.56 16.55 4.17
CA MET A 238 6.51 17.36 3.51
C MET A 238 5.17 17.35 4.24
N GLY A 239 5.05 16.54 5.30
CA GLY A 239 3.80 16.32 6.03
C GLY A 239 2.84 15.32 5.35
N PRO A 240 1.64 15.10 5.91
CA PRO A 240 0.65 14.17 5.36
C PRO A 240 0.14 14.61 3.99
N LYS A 241 -0.03 13.65 3.07
CA LYS A 241 -0.58 13.88 1.72
C LYS A 241 -1.37 12.66 1.26
N ASP A 242 -2.45 12.87 0.51
CA ASP A 242 -3.10 11.78 -0.22
C ASP A 242 -2.18 11.33 -1.37
N HIS A 243 -2.01 10.03 -1.54
CA HIS A 243 -1.09 9.50 -2.55
C HIS A 243 -1.56 9.83 -3.98
N GLY A 244 -2.87 9.99 -4.17
CA GLY A 244 -3.47 10.37 -5.45
C GLY A 244 -3.44 11.87 -5.75
N HIS A 245 -2.86 12.70 -4.87
CA HIS A 245 -2.74 14.14 -5.08
C HIS A 245 -1.75 14.48 -6.21
N ASP A 246 -2.07 15.48 -7.02
CA ASP A 246 -1.31 15.89 -8.22
C ASP A 246 0.19 16.14 -7.96
N ASP A 247 0.53 16.80 -6.84
CA ASP A 247 1.92 16.96 -6.39
C ASP A 247 2.77 15.67 -6.36
N ILE A 248 2.14 14.50 -6.22
CA ILE A 248 2.82 13.21 -6.17
C ILE A 248 3.01 12.60 -7.57
N HIS A 249 2.16 12.93 -8.55
CA HIS A 249 2.15 12.27 -9.86
C HIS A 249 3.49 12.40 -10.59
N ASP A 250 4.20 13.50 -10.37
CA ASP A 250 5.44 13.86 -11.04
C ASP A 250 6.72 13.21 -10.50
N TYR A 251 6.66 12.45 -9.39
CA TYR A 251 7.80 11.65 -8.92
C TYR A 251 8.05 10.43 -9.79
N LYS A 252 9.33 10.18 -10.10
CA LYS A 252 9.75 9.03 -10.91
C LYS A 252 9.86 7.72 -10.12
N VAL A 253 10.39 7.79 -8.90
CA VAL A 253 10.74 6.59 -8.12
C VAL A 253 10.03 6.60 -6.78
N PHE A 254 9.22 5.59 -6.53
CA PHE A 254 8.68 5.31 -5.20
C PHE A 254 9.59 4.31 -4.49
N VAL A 255 9.97 4.62 -3.25
CA VAL A 255 10.76 3.72 -2.41
C VAL A 255 9.87 3.10 -1.35
N ASN A 256 9.91 1.77 -1.19
CA ASN A 256 9.29 1.06 -0.08
C ASN A 256 10.31 0.17 0.64
N PRO A 257 10.89 0.64 1.76
CA PRO A 257 11.86 -0.12 2.53
C PRO A 257 11.25 -1.01 3.62
N SER A 258 9.93 -1.02 3.77
CA SER A 258 9.25 -1.70 4.88
C SER A 258 9.44 -3.22 4.80
N LEU A 259 9.81 -3.81 5.93
CA LEU A 259 9.89 -5.25 6.16
C LEU A 259 8.75 -5.77 7.05
N SER A 260 7.85 -4.89 7.49
CA SER A 260 6.75 -5.22 8.42
C SER A 260 5.38 -5.23 7.74
N ASP A 261 5.29 -4.79 6.49
CA ASP A 261 4.03 -4.74 5.74
C ASP A 261 3.47 -6.15 5.51
N VAL A 262 2.14 -6.27 5.48
CA VAL A 262 1.47 -7.43 4.87
C VAL A 262 1.26 -7.21 3.39
N VAL A 263 0.75 -6.03 3.04
CA VAL A 263 0.68 -5.52 1.68
C VAL A 263 0.91 -4.02 1.75
N ALA A 264 1.79 -3.53 0.88
CA ALA A 264 2.00 -2.10 0.71
C ALA A 264 1.06 -1.56 -0.37
N THR A 265 -0.08 -1.00 0.02
CA THR A 265 -1.02 -0.36 -0.92
C THR A 265 -0.34 0.74 -1.73
N THR A 266 0.55 1.50 -1.08
CA THR A 266 1.38 2.54 -1.72
C THR A 266 2.27 1.99 -2.84
N THR A 267 2.73 0.73 -2.75
CA THR A 267 3.49 0.09 -3.83
C THR A 267 2.60 -0.16 -5.05
N ALA A 268 1.39 -0.69 -4.85
CA ALA A 268 0.43 -0.91 -5.92
C ALA A 268 0.03 0.41 -6.60
N GLU A 269 -0.24 1.44 -5.81
CA GLU A 269 -0.60 2.79 -6.28
C GLU A 269 0.53 3.43 -7.10
N ALA A 270 1.80 3.31 -6.65
CA ALA A 270 2.95 3.82 -7.37
C ALA A 270 3.16 3.10 -8.72
N LEU A 271 3.03 1.77 -8.76
CA LEU A 271 3.07 1.00 -9.99
C LEU A 271 1.96 1.42 -10.95
N ALA A 272 0.73 1.58 -10.45
CA ALA A 272 -0.42 2.01 -11.23
C ALA A 272 -0.23 3.40 -11.87
N MET A 273 0.46 4.31 -11.17
CA MET A 273 0.86 5.61 -11.71
C MET A 273 2.02 5.53 -12.72
N GLY A 274 2.51 4.33 -13.05
CA GLY A 274 3.58 4.11 -14.03
C GLY A 274 4.99 4.49 -13.54
N LYS A 275 5.21 4.51 -12.22
CA LYS A 275 6.49 4.88 -11.60
C LYS A 275 7.41 3.67 -11.48
N TRP A 276 8.71 3.92 -11.33
CA TRP A 276 9.61 2.90 -10.76
C TRP A 276 9.23 2.66 -9.29
N VAL A 277 9.26 1.39 -8.87
CA VAL A 277 9.23 1.00 -7.47
C VAL A 277 10.56 0.35 -7.11
N VAL A 278 11.17 0.80 -6.02
CA VAL A 278 12.31 0.14 -5.39
C VAL A 278 11.86 -0.37 -4.02
N CYS A 279 11.77 -1.67 -3.82
CA CYS A 279 11.26 -2.25 -2.57
C CYS A 279 12.07 -3.42 -2.04
N ALA A 280 11.95 -3.70 -0.75
CA ALA A 280 12.61 -4.84 -0.15
C ALA A 280 12.06 -6.17 -0.69
N GLU A 281 12.93 -7.15 -0.91
CA GLU A 281 12.56 -8.54 -1.19
C GLU A 281 11.97 -9.15 0.08
N HIS A 282 10.64 -9.10 0.16
CA HIS A 282 9.86 -9.51 1.31
C HIS A 282 8.55 -10.15 0.84
N PRO A 283 7.95 -11.12 1.56
CA PRO A 283 6.71 -11.77 1.14
C PRO A 283 5.56 -10.81 0.81
N SER A 284 5.49 -9.64 1.44
CA SER A 284 4.49 -8.59 1.14
C SER A 284 4.62 -7.98 -0.26
N ASN A 285 5.80 -8.06 -0.85
CA ASN A 285 6.12 -7.53 -2.17
C ASN A 285 6.15 -8.60 -3.27
N ALA A 286 5.90 -9.86 -2.93
CA ALA A 286 6.00 -10.98 -3.88
C ALA A 286 5.05 -10.86 -5.10
N PHE A 287 3.88 -10.21 -4.94
CA PHE A 287 3.00 -9.92 -6.07
C PHE A 287 3.63 -8.88 -7.02
N PHE A 288 4.24 -7.83 -6.45
CA PHE A 288 4.80 -6.70 -7.18
C PHE A 288 6.12 -7.02 -7.87
N SER A 289 6.94 -7.95 -7.33
CA SER A 289 8.25 -8.30 -7.90
C SER A 289 8.19 -8.86 -9.33
N SER A 290 7.01 -9.29 -9.78
CA SER A 290 6.77 -9.74 -11.15
C SER A 290 6.50 -8.61 -12.16
N PHE A 291 6.36 -7.36 -11.71
CA PHE A 291 6.13 -6.22 -12.59
C PHE A 291 7.45 -5.67 -13.11
N HIS A 292 7.50 -5.27 -14.38
CA HIS A 292 8.73 -4.78 -15.03
C HIS A 292 9.30 -3.53 -14.33
N ASN A 293 8.42 -2.69 -13.78
CA ASN A 293 8.80 -1.47 -13.07
C ASN A 293 9.08 -1.66 -11.58
N CYS A 294 9.12 -2.90 -11.08
CA CYS A 294 9.43 -3.20 -9.68
C CYS A 294 10.85 -3.77 -9.55
N LEU A 295 11.71 -3.09 -8.82
CA LEU A 295 13.08 -3.49 -8.51
C LEU A 295 13.16 -3.89 -7.04
N THR A 296 13.38 -5.18 -6.77
CA THR A 296 13.53 -5.70 -5.42
C THR A 296 14.98 -5.75 -4.96
N TYR A 297 15.23 -5.58 -3.67
CA TYR A 297 16.56 -5.75 -3.06
C TYR A 297 16.49 -6.52 -1.74
N ASN A 298 17.53 -7.29 -1.42
CA ASN A 298 17.68 -7.99 -0.14
C ASN A 298 18.94 -7.56 0.65
N THR A 299 19.78 -6.70 0.08
CA THR A 299 20.94 -6.11 0.75
C THR A 299 20.97 -4.60 0.57
N LYS A 300 21.77 -3.91 1.39
CA LYS A 300 21.97 -2.45 1.26
C LYS A 300 22.65 -2.10 -0.07
N GLU A 301 23.53 -2.96 -0.56
CA GLU A 301 24.19 -2.81 -1.87
C GLU A 301 23.18 -2.95 -3.01
N GLY A 302 22.29 -3.95 -2.91
CA GLY A 302 21.21 -4.16 -3.87
C GLY A 302 20.26 -2.96 -3.93
N PHE A 303 19.94 -2.36 -2.78
CA PHE A 303 19.16 -1.12 -2.73
C PHE A 303 19.84 0.00 -3.52
N VAL A 304 21.12 0.25 -3.28
CA VAL A 304 21.87 1.31 -3.97
C VAL A 304 21.87 1.08 -5.49
N GLN A 305 22.09 -0.15 -5.93
CA GLN A 305 22.05 -0.51 -7.35
C GLN A 305 20.66 -0.33 -7.97
N ALA A 306 19.61 -0.79 -7.28
CA ALA A 306 18.23 -0.66 -7.74
C ALA A 306 17.80 0.81 -7.84
N LEU A 307 18.12 1.60 -6.82
CA LEU A 307 17.82 3.02 -6.80
C LEU A 307 18.59 3.79 -7.88
N ASP A 308 19.89 3.55 -8.04
CA ASP A 308 20.69 4.17 -9.09
C ASP A 308 20.16 3.83 -10.49
N LYS A 309 19.76 2.56 -10.72
CA LYS A 309 19.13 2.13 -11.97
C LYS A 309 17.82 2.87 -12.23
N ALA A 310 16.94 2.93 -11.24
CA ALA A 310 15.65 3.62 -11.35
C ALA A 310 15.81 5.14 -11.57
N MET A 311 16.85 5.74 -10.98
CA MET A 311 17.15 7.16 -11.18
C MET A 311 17.78 7.45 -12.55
N ALA A 312 18.54 6.51 -13.12
CA ALA A 312 19.23 6.67 -14.40
C ALA A 312 18.38 6.35 -15.64
N SER A 313 17.22 5.71 -15.48
CA SER A 313 16.35 5.30 -16.59
C SER A 313 14.89 5.72 -16.36
N GLU A 314 14.11 5.78 -17.44
CA GLU A 314 12.66 5.99 -17.35
C GLU A 314 11.94 4.66 -17.09
N PRO A 315 10.86 4.63 -16.29
CA PRO A 315 10.03 3.44 -16.16
C PRO A 315 9.33 3.14 -17.48
N HIS A 316 8.95 1.88 -17.68
CA HIS A 316 8.23 1.46 -18.87
C HIS A 316 6.73 1.75 -18.76
N PRO A 317 6.00 1.94 -19.88
CA PRO A 317 4.54 1.90 -19.83
C PRO A 317 4.11 0.53 -19.30
N LEU A 318 3.08 0.50 -18.43
CA LEU A 318 2.50 -0.77 -18.01
C LEU A 318 1.95 -1.52 -19.23
N SER A 319 2.24 -2.81 -19.33
CA SER A 319 1.54 -3.68 -20.27
C SER A 319 0.04 -3.76 -19.93
N ALA A 320 -0.80 -4.13 -20.91
CA ALA A 320 -2.23 -4.32 -20.66
C ALA A 320 -2.49 -5.36 -19.56
N GLU A 321 -1.64 -6.40 -19.48
CA GLU A 321 -1.71 -7.43 -18.45
C GLU A 321 -1.36 -6.88 -17.07
N GLU A 322 -0.22 -6.19 -16.90
CA GLU A 322 0.16 -5.58 -15.62
C GLU A 322 -0.87 -4.56 -15.15
N ARG A 323 -1.38 -3.73 -16.08
CA ARG A 323 -2.45 -2.77 -15.80
C ARG A 323 -3.69 -3.48 -15.28
N HIS A 324 -4.15 -4.52 -15.98
CA HIS A 324 -5.31 -5.31 -15.58
C HIS A 324 -5.10 -5.98 -14.21
N ARG A 325 -3.92 -6.56 -13.95
CA ARG A 325 -3.61 -7.21 -12.66
C ARG A 325 -3.78 -6.30 -11.44
N LEU A 326 -3.58 -4.99 -11.59
CA LEU A 326 -3.75 -3.99 -10.53
C LEU A 326 -5.22 -3.56 -10.32
N THR A 327 -6.13 -3.85 -11.24
CA THR A 327 -7.55 -3.41 -11.16
C THR A 327 -8.33 -4.09 -10.03
N TRP A 328 -9.44 -3.47 -9.62
CA TRP A 328 -10.40 -4.08 -8.70
C TRP A 328 -11.08 -5.30 -9.30
N GLU A 329 -11.31 -5.30 -10.60
CA GLU A 329 -11.90 -6.41 -11.35
C GLU A 329 -11.01 -7.65 -11.24
N ALA A 330 -9.72 -7.53 -11.59
CA ALA A 330 -8.78 -8.64 -11.47
C ALA A 330 -8.55 -9.08 -10.02
N ALA A 331 -8.62 -8.15 -9.05
CA ALA A 331 -8.56 -8.49 -7.64
C ALA A 331 -9.77 -9.31 -7.19
N THR A 332 -10.95 -8.96 -7.71
CA THR A 332 -12.20 -9.68 -7.46
C THR A 332 -12.17 -11.06 -8.09
N GLU A 333 -11.67 -11.21 -9.32
CA GLU A 333 -11.48 -12.51 -9.97
C GLU A 333 -10.57 -13.42 -9.15
N ARG A 334 -9.38 -12.91 -8.74
CA ARG A 334 -8.48 -13.65 -7.84
C ARG A 334 -9.15 -14.03 -6.52
N PHE A 335 -10.00 -13.16 -5.99
CA PHE A 335 -10.77 -13.44 -4.77
C PHE A 335 -11.77 -14.56 -4.99
N LEU A 336 -12.55 -14.52 -6.06
CA LEU A 336 -13.53 -15.55 -6.39
C LEU A 336 -12.83 -16.91 -6.57
N ASP A 337 -11.74 -16.95 -7.34
CA ASP A 337 -10.96 -18.17 -7.58
C ASP A 337 -10.44 -18.79 -6.27
N VAL A 338 -9.89 -17.98 -5.37
CA VAL A 338 -9.31 -18.48 -4.11
C VAL A 338 -10.37 -18.80 -3.06
N ALA A 339 -11.52 -18.11 -3.12
CA ALA A 339 -12.65 -18.29 -2.22
C ALA A 339 -13.36 -19.62 -2.43
N GLU A 340 -13.21 -20.26 -3.60
CA GLU A 340 -13.80 -21.57 -3.85
C GLU A 340 -13.29 -22.62 -2.84
N VAL A 341 -14.24 -23.34 -2.25
CA VAL A 341 -13.97 -24.50 -1.41
C VAL A 341 -14.64 -25.70 -2.08
N PRO A 342 -13.88 -26.73 -2.51
CA PRO A 342 -14.49 -27.92 -3.09
C PRO A 342 -15.49 -28.52 -2.10
N GLU A 343 -16.68 -28.93 -2.54
CA GLU A 343 -17.76 -29.45 -1.67
C GLU A 343 -17.29 -30.54 -0.70
N LYS A 344 -16.35 -31.39 -1.15
CA LYS A 344 -15.77 -32.48 -0.34
C LYS A 344 -14.93 -32.00 0.86
N SER A 345 -14.49 -30.75 0.84
CA SER A 345 -13.69 -30.08 1.89
C SER A 345 -14.55 -29.29 2.88
N MET A 346 -15.84 -29.09 2.57
CA MET A 346 -16.83 -28.49 3.49
C MET A 346 -17.26 -29.46 4.59
N GLY A 347 -16.31 -30.22 5.13
CA GLY A 347 -16.51 -31.00 6.33
C GLY A 347 -16.75 -30.04 7.49
N ARG A 348 -18.00 -29.95 7.96
CA ARG A 348 -18.28 -29.46 9.32
C ARG A 348 -17.36 -30.25 10.24
N GLY A 349 -16.39 -29.59 10.89
CA GLY A 349 -15.51 -30.25 11.86
C GLY A 349 -16.36 -31.13 12.80
N THR A 350 -15.83 -32.27 13.23
CA THR A 350 -16.59 -33.18 14.09
C THR A 350 -17.21 -32.40 15.25
N LEU A 351 -18.48 -32.67 15.59
CA LEU A 351 -19.22 -31.94 16.62
C LEU A 351 -18.40 -31.81 17.92
N ALA A 352 -17.64 -32.85 18.27
CA ALA A 352 -16.71 -32.86 19.40
C ALA A 352 -15.54 -31.85 19.28
N SER A 353 -14.89 -31.74 18.12
CA SER A 353 -13.82 -30.76 17.91
C SER A 353 -14.33 -29.32 18.00
N ASN A 354 -15.52 -29.07 17.45
CA ASN A 354 -16.15 -27.75 17.53
C ASN A 354 -16.61 -27.41 18.95
N ALA A 355 -17.14 -28.37 19.71
CA ALA A 355 -17.52 -28.16 21.10
C ALA A 355 -16.32 -27.80 21.98
N VAL A 356 -15.17 -28.47 21.81
CA VAL A 356 -13.93 -28.13 22.53
C VAL A 356 -13.44 -26.74 22.18
N LYS A 357 -13.41 -26.38 20.89
CA LYS A 357 -13.01 -25.04 20.45
C LYS A 357 -13.97 -23.96 20.97
N ASN A 358 -15.27 -24.22 20.97
CA ASN A 358 -16.28 -23.30 21.51
C ASN A 358 -16.14 -23.13 23.02
N HIS A 359 -15.84 -24.20 23.76
CA HIS A 359 -15.58 -24.11 25.20
C HIS A 359 -14.32 -23.29 25.50
N LEU A 360 -13.23 -23.51 24.75
CA LEU A 360 -12.02 -22.70 24.83
C LEU A 360 -12.29 -21.23 24.52
N TYR A 361 -13.09 -20.94 23.48
CA TYR A 361 -13.47 -19.58 23.13
C TYR A 361 -14.35 -18.92 24.19
N GLY A 362 -15.38 -19.60 24.71
CA GLY A 362 -16.26 -19.06 25.74
C GLY A 362 -15.50 -18.72 27.03
N ASN A 363 -14.57 -19.59 27.44
CA ASN A 363 -13.68 -19.31 28.57
C ASN A 363 -12.71 -18.14 28.28
N PHE A 364 -12.20 -18.05 27.05
CA PHE A 364 -11.32 -16.95 26.61
C PHE A 364 -12.04 -15.60 26.60
N ALA A 365 -13.16 -15.48 25.88
CA ALA A 365 -13.92 -14.24 25.72
C ALA A 365 -14.51 -13.74 27.05
N GLY A 366 -14.73 -14.64 28.02
CA GLY A 366 -15.30 -14.34 29.33
C GLY A 366 -14.31 -14.02 30.46
N THR A 367 -12.98 -14.14 30.26
CA THR A 367 -12.00 -13.99 31.37
C THR A 367 -11.29 -12.64 31.35
N GLU A 368 -11.53 -11.81 32.37
CA GLU A 368 -10.92 -10.48 32.54
C GLU A 368 -9.38 -10.51 32.60
N ALA A 369 -8.79 -11.48 33.31
CA ALA A 369 -7.32 -11.60 33.40
C ALA A 369 -6.65 -11.79 32.02
N VAL A 370 -7.34 -12.46 31.09
CA VAL A 370 -6.87 -12.65 29.72
C VAL A 370 -6.98 -11.34 28.94
N ARG A 371 -8.05 -10.56 29.17
CA ARG A 371 -8.24 -9.23 28.56
C ARG A 371 -7.17 -8.23 29.01
N THR A 372 -6.87 -8.20 30.30
CA THR A 372 -5.83 -7.32 30.87
C THR A 372 -4.43 -7.70 30.39
N PHE A 373 -4.12 -9.01 30.28
CA PHE A 373 -2.81 -9.49 29.81
C PHE A 373 -2.47 -9.03 28.39
N VAL A 374 -3.47 -8.86 27.53
CA VAL A 374 -3.28 -8.36 26.15
C VAL A 374 -3.48 -6.85 26.01
N GLY A 375 -3.58 -6.09 27.11
CA GLY A 375 -3.61 -4.62 27.08
C GLY A 375 -5.00 -3.99 26.84
N ILE A 376 -6.09 -4.71 27.13
CA ILE A 376 -7.47 -4.20 27.00
C ILE A 376 -7.89 -3.51 28.32
N PRO A 377 -8.31 -2.22 28.31
CA PRO A 377 -8.88 -1.57 29.50
C PRO A 377 -10.30 -2.07 29.81
N ASN A 378 -10.69 -2.02 31.08
CA ASN A 378 -12.00 -2.44 31.60
C ASN A 378 -13.16 -1.84 30.79
N ILE A 379 -14.12 -2.68 30.35
CA ILE A 379 -15.40 -2.22 29.79
C ILE A 379 -16.34 -1.69 30.90
N SER A 380 -15.96 -1.76 32.18
CA SER A 380 -16.81 -1.35 33.30
C SER A 380 -16.60 0.09 33.80
N GLU A 381 -15.70 0.88 33.24
CA GLU A 381 -15.52 2.28 33.65
C GLU A 381 -15.53 3.20 32.43
N ASN A 382 -16.65 3.93 32.27
CA ASN A 382 -16.95 4.98 31.27
C ASN A 382 -17.87 4.63 30.08
N VAL A 383 -18.93 3.84 30.30
CA VAL A 383 -20.18 4.03 29.55
C VAL A 383 -21.36 4.05 30.52
N THR A 384 -21.54 5.17 31.21
CA THR A 384 -22.80 5.54 31.90
C THR A 384 -23.65 6.49 31.04
N GLY A 385 -23.40 6.54 29.73
CA GLY A 385 -24.29 7.22 28.79
C GLY A 385 -25.49 6.34 28.48
N ASP A 386 -26.65 6.78 28.94
CA ASP A 386 -27.95 6.15 28.71
C ASP A 386 -28.18 5.85 27.21
N PHE A 387 -28.33 4.57 26.88
CA PHE A 387 -28.51 4.07 25.51
C PHE A 387 -29.86 4.47 24.89
N THR A 388 -30.73 5.15 25.63
CA THR A 388 -32.07 5.57 25.18
C THR A 388 -32.09 6.94 24.49
N GLU A 389 -31.14 7.85 24.73
CA GLU A 389 -31.15 9.18 24.08
C GLU A 389 -30.65 9.17 22.63
N TRP A 390 -29.81 8.20 22.22
CA TRP A 390 -29.31 8.11 20.85
C TRP A 390 -30.36 7.53 19.87
N ALA A 391 -31.24 6.65 20.36
CA ALA A 391 -32.28 5.98 19.59
C ALA A 391 -33.41 6.91 19.11
N HIS A 392 -33.61 8.06 19.76
CA HIS A 392 -34.65 9.03 19.38
C HIS A 392 -34.22 10.04 18.31
N SER A 393 -32.96 10.03 17.88
CA SER A 393 -32.44 10.97 16.87
C SER A 393 -32.63 10.50 15.40
N PHE A 394 -33.16 9.31 15.18
CA PHE A 394 -33.31 8.72 13.83
C PHE A 394 -34.77 8.55 13.35
N ASP A 395 -35.76 9.04 14.09
CA ASP A 395 -37.16 9.12 13.64
C ASP A 395 -37.45 10.42 12.87
N SER A 396 -36.68 10.68 11.82
CA SER A 396 -37.07 11.62 10.77
C SER A 396 -36.92 10.95 9.41
N PRO A 397 -38.00 10.87 8.61
CA PRO A 397 -37.96 10.17 7.33
C PRO A 397 -37.14 10.99 6.34
N MET A 398 -35.91 10.54 6.06
CA MET A 398 -35.15 11.06 4.92
C MET A 398 -35.44 10.21 3.69
N GLU A 399 -35.84 10.94 2.65
CA GLU A 399 -36.29 10.51 1.36
C GLU A 399 -35.29 9.62 0.62
N GLN A 400 -35.87 8.85 -0.29
CA GLN A 400 -35.21 7.98 -1.26
C GLN A 400 -34.08 8.72 -2.00
N GLY A 401 -32.88 8.14 -1.95
CA GLY A 401 -31.72 8.58 -2.72
C GLY A 401 -30.71 7.45 -2.84
N VAL A 402 -30.77 6.76 -3.98
CA VAL A 402 -29.81 5.81 -4.59
C VAL A 402 -28.39 5.80 -4.02
N CYS A 403 -27.95 4.65 -3.51
CA CYS A 403 -26.80 3.84 -4.00
C CYS A 403 -26.63 2.59 -3.13
#